data_AF-A0A3S3SLR8-F1
#
_entry.id   AF-A0A3S3SLR8-F1
#
_cell.length_a   1.000
_cell.length_b   1.000
_cell.length_c   1.000
_cell.angle_alpha   90.00
_cell.angle_beta   90.00
_cell.angle_gamma   90.00
#
_symmetry.space_group_name_H-M   'P 1'
#
loop_
_entity.id
_entity.type
_entity.pdbx_description
1 polymer ?
#
loop_
_entity_poly.entity_id
_entity_poly.type
_entity_poly.pdbx_seq_one_letter_code
_entity_poly.pdbx_strand_id
1 'polypeptide(L)' 'MITLLDYGAGNVRSVVNALESLGETVVRVNSPADIEKAERLVFPGVGNYGA' A
#
# COMPACT_ATOMS: atom_id res chain seq x y z
N MET A 1 -5.88 8.40 6.48
CA MET A 1 -5.02 7.26 6.86
C MET A 1 -5.31 6.12 5.89
N ILE A 2 -4.27 5.63 5.23
CA ILE A 2 -4.34 4.59 4.21
C ILE A 2 -3.43 3.45 4.63
N THR A 3 -3.97 2.25 4.68
CA THR A 3 -3.20 1.03 4.93
C THR A 3 -2.65 0.52 3.60
N LEU A 4 -1.36 0.24 3.53
CA LEU A 4 -0.68 -0.23 2.32
C LEU A 4 -0.07 -1.60 2.56
N LEU A 5 -0.42 -2.56 1.70
CA LEU A 5 0.16 -3.90 1.72
C LEU A 5 1.47 -3.89 0.92
N ASP A 6 2.61 -3.94 1.60
CA ASP A 6 3.90 -4.12 0.94
C ASP A 6 4.23 -5.61 0.87
N TYR A 7 4.04 -6.21 -0.30
CA TYR A 7 4.35 -7.62 -0.56
C TYR A 7 5.68 -7.82 -1.30
N GLY A 8 6.57 -6.82 -1.29
CA GLY A 8 7.92 -6.91 -1.84
C GLY A 8 8.00 -6.79 -3.36
N ALA A 9 6.90 -6.46 -4.04
CA ALA A 9 6.89 -6.17 -5.47
C ALA A 9 6.18 -4.84 -5.74
N GLY A 10 6.55 -4.21 -6.86
CA GLY A 10 5.96 -2.94 -7.26
C GLY A 10 6.80 -1.71 -6.91
N ASN A 11 6.31 -0.55 -7.33
CA ASN A 11 6.91 0.74 -7.00
C ASN A 11 6.27 1.33 -5.73
N VAL A 12 6.39 0.62 -4.61
CA VAL A 12 5.77 0.96 -3.32
C VAL A 12 6.17 2.38 -2.88
N ARG A 13 7.44 2.75 -3.07
CA ARG A 13 7.95 4.06 -2.66
C ARG A 13 7.27 5.22 -3.39
N SER A 14 7.05 5.12 -4.71
CA SER A 14 6.31 6.17 -5.42
C SER A 14 4.85 6.26 -5.01
N VAL A 15 4.21 5.13 -4.70
CA VAL A 15 2.83 5.12 -4.19
C VAL A 15 2.76 5.81 -2.83
N VAL A 16 3.67 5.49 -1.90
CA VAL A 16 3.76 6.17 -0.60
C VAL A 16 3.95 7.67 -0.78
N ASN A 17 4.93 8.09 -1.60
CA ASN A 17 5.18 9.51 -1.85
C ASN A 17 3.97 10.24 -2.43
N ALA A 18 3.24 9.60 -3.36
CA ALA A 18 2.05 10.18 -3.97
C ALA A 18 0.94 10.39 -2.93
N LEU A 19 0.69 9.40 -2.08
CA LEU A 19 -0.31 9.50 -1.01
C LEU A 19 0.06 10.58 0.01
N GLU A 20 1.34 10.62 0.44
CA GLU A 20 1.83 11.65 1.35
C GLU A 20 1.75 13.06 0.74
N SER A 21 2.00 13.20 -0.56
CA SER A 21 1.86 14.49 -1.26
C SER A 21 0.43 15.03 -1.31
N LEU A 22 -0.57 14.14 -1.17
CA LEU A 22 -1.99 14.47 -1.08
C LEU A 22 -2.42 14.76 0.37
N GLY A 23 -1.49 14.74 1.33
CA GLY A 23 -1.77 14.96 2.76
C GLY A 23 -2.29 13.72 3.48
N GLU A 24 -2.21 12.53 2.88
CA GLU A 24 -2.62 11.28 3.52
C GLU A 24 -1.46 10.64 4.29
N THR A 25 -1.77 10.05 5.43
CA THR A 25 -0.82 9.23 6.20
C THR A 25 -0.90 7.78 5.75
N VAL A 26 0.24 7.17 5.42
CA VAL A 26 0.33 5.77 5.02
C VAL A 26 0.82 4.91 6.19
N VAL A 27 0.14 3.80 6.44
CA VAL A 27 0.51 2.77 7.42
C VAL A 27 0.76 1.46 6.68
N ARG A 28 1.87 0.79 6.95
CA ARG A 28 2.16 -0.52 6.33
C ARG A 28 1.41 -1.63 7.05
N VAL A 29 0.89 -2.58 6.28
CA VAL A 29 0.43 -3.88 6.82
C VAL A 29 1.62 -4.64 7.37
N ASN A 30 1.57 -5.05 8.64
CA ASN A 30 2.56 -5.94 9.25
C ASN A 30 1.93 -7.28 9.67
N SER A 31 0.60 -7.34 9.80
CA SER A 31 -0.16 -8.53 10.16
C SER A 31 -1.52 -8.57 9.45
N PRO A 32 -2.16 -9.75 9.33
CA PRO A 32 -3.51 -9.86 8.78
C PRO A 32 -4.54 -8.99 9.51
N ALA A 33 -4.38 -8.78 10.82
CA ALA A 33 -5.28 -7.93 11.60
C ALA A 33 -5.24 -6.45 11.16
N ASP A 34 -4.17 -5.98 10.53
CA ASP A 34 -4.08 -4.61 10.01
C ASP A 34 -4.94 -4.43 8.76
N ILE A 35 -5.11 -5.50 7.98
CA ILE A 35 -5.98 -5.55 6.80
C ILE A 35 -7.44 -5.47 7.24
N GLU A 36 -7.82 -6.27 8.24
CA GLU A 36 -9.19 -6.29 8.77
C GLU A 36 -9.63 -4.95 9.37
N LYS A 37 -8.69 -4.20 9.93
CA LYS A 37 -8.92 -2.87 10.53
C LYS A 37 -8.82 -1.72 9.54
N ALA A 38 -8.39 -1.97 8.30
CA ALA A 38 -8.15 -0.92 7.34
C ALA A 38 -9.46 -0.33 6.81
N GLU A 39 -9.69 0.97 7.03
CA GLU A 39 -10.78 1.70 6.38
C GLU A 39 -10.52 1.91 4.87
N ARG A 40 -9.24 2.07 4.51
CA ARG A 40 -8.75 2.29 3.15
C ARG A 40 -7.50 1.45 2.95
N LEU A 41 -7.55 0.52 2.00
CA LEU A 41 -6.48 -0.45 1.74
C LEU A 41 -5.95 -0.32 0.31
N VAL A 42 -4.64 -0.24 0.17
CA VAL A 42 -3.94 -0.14 -1.12
C VAL A 42 -3.04 -1.34 -1.34
N PHE A 43 -3.17 -1.94 -2.53
CA PHE A 43 -2.33 -3.02 -3.04
C PHE A 43 -1.43 -2.44 -4.15
N PRO A 44 -0.22 -1.95 -3.82
CA PRO A 44 0.73 -1.43 -4.79
C PRO A 44 1.28 -2.57 -5.65
N GLY A 45 1.35 -2.40 -6.97
CA GLY A 45 1.91 -3.41 -7.85
C GLY A 45 2.39 -2.83 -9.18
N VAL A 46 3.53 -3.30 -9.66
CA VAL A 46 3.96 -3.17 -11.06
C VAL A 46 4.43 -4.55 -11.53
N GLY A 47 4.13 -4.92 -12.78
CA GLY A 47 4.46 -6.24 -13.29
C GLY A 47 3.57 -6.67 -14.45
N ASN A 48 3.80 -7.88 -14.96
CA ASN A 48 3.02 -8.50 -16.02
C ASN A 48 2.28 -9.71 -15.45
N TYR A 49 0.97 -9.67 -15.39
CA TYR A 49 0.18 -10.79 -14.90
C TYR A 49 0.04 -11.83 -16.02
N GLY A 50 0.64 -13.02 -15.82
CA GLY A 50 0.52 -14.15 -16.75
C GLY A 50 1.57 -14.26 -17.87
N ALA A 51 2.75 -13.66 -17.69
CA ALA A 51 3.89 -13.81 -18.60
C ALA A 51 4.84 -14.94 -18.20
#